data_AF-A0A358SPW9-F1
#
_entry.id   AF-A0A358SPW9-F1
#
_cell.length_a   1.000
_cell.length_b   1.000
_cell.length_c   1.000
_cell.angle_alpha   90.00
_cell.angle_beta   90.00
_cell.angle_gamma   90.00
#
_symmetry.space_group_name_H-M   'P 1'
#
loop_
_entity.id
_entity.type
_entity.pdbx_description
1 polymer ?
#
loop_
_entity_poly.entity_id
_entity_poly.type
_entity_poly.pdbx_seq_one_letter_code
_entity_poly.pdbx_strand_id
1 'polypeptide(L)'
;MTEHAIYDYIPHRRTKMRLEGQGRGPVKVADQLPKGTGIARFNARFAVLVTTGVGTMYCAYAFAALALVSLPEAISSHSAVTLVSWISQTFLQLVLLSVIIVGQNVLASAADKRSEATYNDADAVLHEAVKIQEHLLAQDHVLGELADKLASLETRLRS
;
A
#
# COMPACT_ATOMS: atom_id res chain seq x y z
N MET A 1 -12.48 -18.55 45.40
CA MET A 1 -11.27 -19.24 44.92
C MET A 1 -10.83 -18.47 43.70
N THR A 2 -9.73 -17.72 43.83
CA THR A 2 -9.29 -16.70 42.88
C THR A 2 -8.84 -17.36 41.58
N GLU A 3 -9.62 -17.12 40.53
CA GLU A 3 -9.34 -17.47 39.15
C GLU A 3 -8.08 -16.70 38.70
N HIS A 4 -6.92 -17.32 38.88
CA HIS A 4 -5.66 -16.75 38.40
C HIS A 4 -5.54 -17.09 36.92
N ALA A 5 -6.08 -16.23 36.05
CA ALA A 5 -5.69 -16.22 34.66
C ALA A 5 -4.16 -16.03 34.61
N ILE A 6 -3.44 -17.07 34.17
CA ILE A 6 -1.96 -17.09 34.11
C ILE A 6 -1.44 -16.02 33.14
N TYR A 7 -2.29 -15.55 32.23
CA TYR A 7 -1.97 -14.51 31.26
C TYR A 7 -3.18 -13.57 31.05
N ASP A 8 -2.96 -12.27 31.28
CA ASP A 8 -3.94 -11.21 30.99
C ASP A 8 -3.50 -10.47 29.71
N TYR A 9 -4.22 -10.74 28.61
CA TYR A 9 -3.93 -10.10 27.34
C TYR A 9 -4.42 -8.66 27.34
N ILE A 10 -3.49 -7.70 27.23
CA ILE A 10 -3.82 -6.28 27.06
C ILE A 10 -3.59 -5.91 25.59
N PRO A 11 -4.65 -5.88 24.75
CA PRO A 11 -4.46 -5.54 23.35
C PRO A 11 -3.99 -4.10 23.19
N HIS A 12 -3.03 -3.90 22.28
CA HIS A 12 -2.55 -2.57 21.93
C HIS A 12 -3.70 -1.70 21.40
N ARG A 13 -3.65 -0.37 21.62
CA ARG A 13 -4.74 0.56 21.26
C ARG A 13 -5.24 0.41 19.83
N ARG A 14 -4.31 0.25 18.87
CA ARG A 14 -4.64 0.05 17.44
C ARG A 14 -5.32 -1.30 17.16
N THR A 15 -4.94 -2.33 17.92
CA THR A 15 -5.52 -3.68 17.84
C THR A 15 -6.95 -3.68 18.38
N LYS A 16 -7.19 -3.05 19.54
CA LYS A 16 -8.55 -2.86 20.10
C LYS A 16 -9.47 -2.16 19.12
N MET A 17 -9.05 -1.00 18.60
CA MET A 17 -9.83 -0.23 17.62
C MET A 17 -10.18 -1.07 16.38
N ARG A 18 -9.28 -1.94 15.91
CA ARG A 18 -9.55 -2.82 14.76
C ARG A 18 -10.54 -3.93 15.10
N LEU A 19 -10.35 -4.62 16.21
CA LEU A 19 -11.24 -5.68 16.70
C LEU A 19 -12.67 -5.16 16.93
N GLU A 20 -12.79 -3.91 17.41
CA GLU A 20 -14.06 -3.21 17.63
C GLU A 20 -14.70 -2.68 16.32
N GLY A 21 -14.10 -2.95 15.15
CA GLY A 21 -14.59 -2.49 13.85
C GLY A 21 -14.37 -0.98 13.58
N GLN A 22 -13.63 -0.29 14.45
CA GLN A 22 -13.31 1.15 14.35
C GLN A 22 -11.94 1.41 13.70
N GLY A 23 -11.27 0.37 13.20
CA GLY A 23 -9.96 0.46 12.57
C GLY A 23 -10.01 1.26 11.27
N ARG A 24 -9.13 2.26 11.13
CA ARG A 24 -8.93 2.92 9.83
C ARG A 24 -8.30 1.95 8.84
N GLY A 25 -8.84 1.90 7.62
CA GLY A 25 -8.26 1.18 6.48
C GLY A 25 -6.85 1.66 6.11
N PRO A 26 -6.24 1.07 5.07
CA PRO A 26 -4.92 1.48 4.62
C PRO A 26 -4.93 2.97 4.25
N VAL A 27 -3.87 3.68 4.61
CA VAL A 27 -3.71 5.09 4.25
C VAL A 27 -3.65 5.23 2.73
N LYS A 28 -4.44 6.15 2.17
CA LYS A 28 -4.46 6.38 0.72
C LYS A 28 -3.65 7.62 0.38
N VAL A 29 -3.13 7.67 -0.85
CA VAL A 29 -2.43 8.86 -1.37
C VAL A 29 -3.30 10.11 -1.25
N ALA A 30 -4.60 10.00 -1.50
CA ALA A 30 -5.56 11.09 -1.36
C ALA A 30 -5.62 11.67 0.06
N ASP A 31 -5.34 10.86 1.08
CA ASP A 31 -5.35 11.31 2.48
C ASP A 31 -4.14 12.17 2.84
N GLN A 32 -3.05 12.04 2.06
CA GLN A 32 -1.78 12.74 2.29
C GLN A 32 -1.68 14.08 1.55
N LEU A 33 -2.66 14.42 0.69
CA LEU A 33 -2.66 15.69 -0.01
C LEU A 33 -2.73 16.88 0.97
N PRO A 34 -2.04 18.01 0.72
CA PRO A 34 -2.00 19.14 1.63
C PRO A 34 -3.40 19.68 1.95
N LYS A 35 -3.79 19.70 3.24
CA LYS A 35 -5.10 20.18 3.71
C LYS A 35 -5.09 21.61 4.27
N GLY A 36 -3.94 22.28 4.28
CA GLY A 36 -3.73 23.59 4.89
C GLY A 36 -4.46 24.73 4.15
N THR A 37 -3.73 25.51 3.36
CA THR A 37 -4.28 26.70 2.70
C THR A 37 -5.12 26.36 1.46
N GLY A 38 -6.06 27.24 1.11
CA GLY A 38 -6.86 27.11 -0.12
C GLY A 38 -6.01 26.96 -1.38
N ILE A 39 -4.90 27.71 -1.45
CA ILE A 39 -3.94 27.70 -2.56
C ILE A 39 -3.21 26.35 -2.65
N ALA A 40 -2.75 25.79 -1.53
CA ALA A 40 -2.06 24.50 -1.53
C ALA A 40 -2.95 23.37 -2.07
N ARG A 41 -4.23 23.37 -1.71
CA ARG A 41 -5.21 22.40 -2.23
C ARG A 41 -5.43 22.58 -3.73
N PHE A 42 -5.53 23.82 -4.20
CA PHE A 42 -5.69 24.10 -5.62
C PHE A 42 -4.47 23.61 -6.41
N ASN A 43 -3.26 23.97 -5.98
CA ASN A 43 -2.02 23.55 -6.64
C ASN A 43 -1.89 22.03 -6.67
N ALA A 44 -2.21 21.35 -5.57
CA ALA A 44 -2.19 19.89 -5.51
C ALA A 44 -3.20 19.26 -6.49
N ARG A 45 -4.43 19.78 -6.56
CA ARG A 45 -5.44 19.28 -7.50
C ARG A 45 -5.05 19.53 -8.96
N PHE A 46 -4.50 20.71 -9.24
CA PHE A 46 -4.03 21.06 -10.58
C PHE A 46 -2.85 20.18 -10.99
N ALA A 47 -1.88 19.99 -10.09
CA ALA A 47 -0.74 19.11 -10.33
C ALA A 47 -1.20 17.69 -10.66
N VAL A 48 -2.07 17.10 -9.85
CA VAL A 48 -2.62 15.75 -10.10
C VAL A 48 -3.39 15.70 -11.42
N LEU A 49 -4.19 16.71 -11.74
CA LEU A 49 -4.94 16.74 -12.99
C LEU A 49 -4.01 16.73 -14.22
N VAL A 50 -2.98 17.58 -14.22
CA VAL A 50 -2.01 17.68 -15.31
C VAL A 50 -1.16 16.41 -15.41
N THR A 51 -0.63 15.91 -14.29
CA THR A 51 0.25 14.72 -14.31
C THR A 51 -0.52 13.45 -14.64
N THR A 52 -1.79 13.35 -14.28
CA THR A 52 -2.64 12.22 -14.68
C THR A 52 -2.96 12.29 -16.18
N GLY A 53 -3.19 13.48 -16.73
CA GLY A 53 -3.43 13.66 -18.16
C GLY A 53 -2.20 13.35 -19.02
N VAL A 54 -1.05 13.95 -18.68
CA VAL A 54 0.24 13.74 -19.38
C VAL A 54 0.77 12.32 -19.15
N GLY A 55 0.46 11.72 -18.01
CA GLY A 55 0.81 10.35 -17.65
C GLY A 55 -0.04 9.27 -18.33
N THR A 56 -0.60 9.56 -19.52
CA THR A 56 -1.30 8.58 -20.36
C THR A 56 -0.45 8.19 -21.57
N MET A 57 -0.55 6.93 -22.03
CA MET A 57 0.14 6.49 -23.26
C MET A 57 -0.27 7.30 -24.50
N TYR A 58 -1.52 7.77 -24.54
CA TYR A 58 -2.01 8.63 -25.60
C TYR A 58 -1.24 9.95 -25.70
N CYS A 59 -0.81 10.52 -24.57
CA CYS A 59 0.01 11.73 -24.57
C CYS A 59 1.40 11.48 -25.18
N ALA A 60 2.03 10.35 -24.85
CA ALA A 60 3.29 9.95 -25.47
C ALA A 60 3.17 9.81 -27.00
N TYR A 61 2.07 9.23 -27.49
CA TYR A 61 1.80 9.15 -28.94
C TYR A 61 1.56 10.54 -29.56
N ALA A 62 0.84 11.42 -28.87
CA ALA A 62 0.62 12.80 -29.32
C ALA A 62 1.93 13.60 -29.42
N PHE A 63 2.84 13.46 -28.44
CA PHE A 63 4.15 14.12 -28.48
C PHE A 63 5.07 13.54 -29.54
N ALA A 64 5.02 12.22 -29.78
CA ALA A 64 5.72 11.61 -30.90
C ALA A 64 5.22 12.19 -32.24
N ALA A 65 3.90 12.32 -32.42
CA ALA A 65 3.32 12.93 -33.60
C ALA A 65 3.70 14.40 -33.77
N LEU A 66 3.70 15.18 -32.67
CA LEU A 66 4.14 16.58 -32.70
C LEU A 66 5.63 16.71 -33.05
N ALA A 67 6.48 15.83 -32.52
CA ALA A 67 7.90 15.83 -32.86
C ALA A 67 8.09 15.62 -34.37
N LEU A 68 7.36 14.68 -34.99
CA LEU A 68 7.45 14.37 -36.42
C LEU A 68 7.14 15.58 -37.34
N VAL A 69 6.40 16.59 -36.88
CA VAL A 69 6.14 17.81 -37.67
C VAL A 69 7.44 18.56 -38.00
N SER A 70 8.44 18.49 -37.12
CA SER A 70 9.74 19.15 -37.29
C SER A 70 10.81 18.28 -37.97
N LEU A 71 10.49 17.01 -38.25
CA LEU A 71 11.41 16.07 -38.91
C LEU A 71 11.81 16.51 -40.35
N PRO A 72 10.90 17.02 -41.21
CA PRO A 72 11.26 17.41 -42.57
C PRO A 72 12.32 18.52 -42.61
N GLU A 73 12.24 19.48 -41.69
CA GLU A 73 13.20 20.58 -41.56
C GLU A 73 14.59 20.06 -41.16
N ALA A 74 14.64 19.12 -40.20
CA ALA A 74 15.88 18.50 -39.77
C ALA A 74 16.55 17.71 -40.91
N ILE A 75 15.77 16.99 -41.74
CA ILE A 75 16.30 16.26 -42.90
C ILE A 75 16.77 17.23 -43.99
N SER A 76 15.99 18.28 -44.27
CA SER A 76 16.32 19.28 -45.29
C SER A 76 17.61 20.06 -44.98
N SER A 77 18.07 20.05 -43.73
CA SER A 77 19.33 20.70 -43.33
C SER A 77 20.59 20.02 -43.89
N HIS A 78 20.50 18.80 -44.44
CA HIS A 78 21.62 18.00 -44.97
C HIS A 78 22.82 17.83 -44.01
N SER A 79 22.62 18.11 -42.71
CA SER A 79 23.63 18.01 -41.67
C SER A 79 23.33 16.84 -40.75
N ALA A 80 24.25 15.87 -40.69
CA ALA A 80 24.13 14.74 -39.78
C ALA A 80 24.05 15.19 -38.31
N VAL A 81 24.75 16.28 -37.95
CA VAL A 81 24.71 16.84 -36.60
C VAL A 81 23.32 17.35 -36.25
N THR A 82 22.66 18.06 -37.18
CA THR A 82 21.32 18.60 -36.97
C THR A 82 20.29 17.49 -36.81
N LEU A 83 20.37 16.43 -37.60
CA LEU A 83 19.48 15.27 -37.48
C LEU A 83 19.64 14.56 -36.13
N VAL A 84 20.88 14.28 -35.71
CA VAL A 84 21.17 13.65 -34.41
C VAL A 84 20.69 14.54 -33.25
N SER A 85 20.91 15.85 -33.34
CA SER A 85 20.43 16.81 -32.34
C SER A 85 18.91 16.79 -32.22
N TRP A 86 18.20 16.76 -33.36
CA TRP A 86 16.74 16.67 -33.39
C TRP A 86 16.23 15.38 -32.74
N ILE A 87 16.83 14.22 -33.04
CA ILE A 87 16.45 12.93 -32.45
C ILE A 87 16.64 12.99 -30.92
N SER A 88 17.81 13.42 -30.45
CA SER A 88 18.14 13.41 -29.02
C SER A 88 17.33 14.43 -28.23
N GLN A 89 17.17 15.65 -28.75
CA GLN A 89 16.59 16.76 -28.01
C GLN A 89 15.09 16.94 -28.25
N THR A 90 14.62 16.84 -29.49
CA THR A 90 13.21 17.12 -29.79
C THR A 90 12.38 15.85 -29.66
N PHE A 91 12.82 14.77 -30.29
CA PHE A 91 12.06 13.52 -30.28
C PHE A 91 12.18 12.78 -28.95
N LEU A 92 13.40 12.35 -28.59
CA LEU A 92 13.62 11.53 -27.40
C LEU A 92 13.22 12.29 -26.13
N GLN A 93 13.63 13.55 -25.95
CA GLN A 93 13.29 14.29 -24.72
C GLN A 93 11.77 14.43 -24.50
N LEU A 94 11.01 14.83 -25.53
CA LEU A 94 9.56 15.05 -25.40
C LEU A 94 8.82 13.73 -25.12
N VAL A 95 9.15 12.68 -25.88
CA VAL A 95 8.50 11.37 -25.74
C VAL A 95 8.91 10.69 -24.44
N LEU A 96 10.20 10.71 -24.11
CA LEU A 96 10.75 10.07 -22.92
C LEU A 96 10.17 10.66 -21.64
N LEU A 97 9.98 11.99 -21.58
CA LEU A 97 9.36 12.63 -20.41
C LEU A 97 7.96 12.06 -20.14
N SER A 98 7.12 11.92 -21.18
CA SER A 98 5.76 11.38 -21.01
C SER A 98 5.76 9.90 -20.66
N VAL A 99 6.60 9.10 -21.32
CA VAL A 99 6.71 7.65 -21.04
C VAL A 99 7.21 7.39 -19.62
N ILE A 100 8.15 8.20 -19.12
CA ILE A 100 8.61 8.11 -17.73
C ILE A 100 7.46 8.37 -16.75
N ILE A 101 6.65 9.41 -16.97
CA ILE A 101 5.51 9.74 -16.10
C ILE A 101 4.49 8.60 -16.11
N VAL A 102 4.18 8.03 -17.29
CA VAL A 102 3.30 6.85 -17.38
C VAL A 102 3.86 5.68 -16.58
N GLY A 103 5.15 5.38 -16.76
CA GLY A 103 5.82 4.30 -16.04
C GLY A 103 5.76 4.49 -14.53
N GLN A 104 6.00 5.71 -14.05
CA GLN A 104 5.90 6.06 -12.63
C GLN A 104 4.47 5.89 -12.09
N ASN A 105 3.45 6.34 -12.84
CA ASN A 105 2.05 6.18 -12.44
C ASN A 105 1.64 4.70 -12.34
N VAL A 106 2.09 3.85 -13.28
CA VAL A 106 1.84 2.40 -13.25
C VAL A 106 2.52 1.76 -12.04
N LEU A 107 3.79 2.09 -11.80
CA LEU A 107 4.54 1.58 -10.65
C LEU A 107 3.93 2.02 -9.31
N ALA A 108 3.49 3.28 -9.22
CA ALA A 108 2.80 3.80 -8.03
C ALA A 108 1.49 3.06 -7.77
N SER A 109 0.66 2.86 -8.80
CA SER A 109 -0.59 2.09 -8.68
C SER A 109 -0.34 0.64 -8.27
N ALA A 110 0.69 -0.01 -8.80
CA ALA A 110 1.06 -1.37 -8.43
C ALA A 110 1.57 -1.44 -6.97
N ALA A 111 2.33 -0.44 -6.52
CA ALA A 111 2.80 -0.33 -5.14
C ALA A 111 1.64 -0.09 -4.16
N ASP A 112 0.67 0.75 -4.54
CA ASP A 112 -0.55 0.98 -3.75
C ASP A 112 -1.36 -0.30 -3.58
N LYS A 113 -1.61 -1.05 -4.68
CA LYS A 113 -2.30 -2.35 -4.63
C LYS A 113 -1.56 -3.36 -3.74
N ARG A 114 -0.23 -3.42 -3.83
CA ARG A 114 0.58 -4.30 -2.98
C ARG A 114 0.45 -3.90 -1.52
N SER A 115 0.51 -2.61 -1.22
CA SER A 115 0.38 -2.09 0.15
C SER A 115 -0.99 -2.38 0.74
N GLU A 116 -2.06 -2.27 -0.06
CA GLU A 116 -3.42 -2.66 0.32
C GLU A 116 -3.53 -4.18 0.59
N ALA A 117 -2.96 -5.02 -0.28
CA ALA A 117 -2.92 -6.46 -0.06
C ALA A 117 -2.16 -6.80 1.25
N THR A 118 -0.97 -6.23 1.47
CA THR A 118 -0.21 -6.43 2.70
C THR A 118 -0.97 -5.94 3.94
N TYR A 119 -1.72 -4.84 3.84
CA TYR A 119 -2.58 -4.39 4.93
C TYR A 119 -3.65 -5.44 5.26
N ASN A 120 -4.34 -5.98 4.25
CA ASN A 120 -5.40 -6.97 4.43
C ASN A 120 -4.84 -8.29 4.98
N ASP A 121 -3.69 -8.74 4.48
CA ASP A 121 -3.00 -9.93 5.00
C ASP A 121 -2.62 -9.76 6.47
N ALA A 122 -2.10 -8.58 6.85
CA ALA A 122 -1.77 -8.29 8.24
C ALA A 122 -3.02 -8.25 9.15
N ASP A 123 -4.15 -7.78 8.64
CA ASP A 123 -5.43 -7.78 9.36
C ASP A 123 -5.95 -9.21 9.56
N ALA A 124 -5.87 -10.05 8.53
CA ALA A 124 -6.21 -11.48 8.61
C ALA A 124 -5.32 -12.22 9.64
N VAL A 125 -4.01 -12.00 9.59
CA VAL A 125 -3.07 -12.58 10.58
C VAL A 125 -3.39 -12.13 12.00
N LEU A 126 -3.77 -10.87 12.19
CA LEU A 126 -4.17 -10.37 13.51
C LEU A 126 -5.44 -11.07 14.01
N HIS A 127 -6.41 -11.31 13.13
CA HIS A 127 -7.63 -12.05 13.46
C HIS A 127 -7.32 -13.50 13.88
N GLU A 128 -6.49 -14.20 13.10
CA GLU A 128 -6.06 -15.56 13.42
C GLU A 128 -5.26 -15.63 14.73
N ALA A 129 -4.40 -14.64 15.00
CA ALA A 129 -3.66 -14.58 16.26
C ALA A 129 -4.59 -14.47 17.48
N VAL A 130 -5.67 -13.70 17.37
CA VAL A 130 -6.70 -13.59 18.43
C VAL A 130 -7.41 -14.92 18.61
N LYS A 131 -7.75 -15.63 17.53
CA LYS A 131 -8.35 -16.97 17.60
C LYS A 131 -7.44 -18.01 18.23
N ILE A 132 -6.14 -17.95 17.97
CA ILE A 132 -5.15 -18.81 18.65
C ILE A 132 -5.14 -18.52 20.15
N GLN A 133 -5.19 -17.25 20.58
CA GLN A 133 -5.26 -16.90 21.99
C GLN A 133 -6.54 -17.43 22.66
N GLU A 134 -7.69 -17.29 22.02
CA GLU A 134 -8.96 -17.88 22.50
C GLU A 134 -8.85 -19.40 22.65
N HIS A 135 -8.20 -20.07 21.69
CA HIS A 135 -7.98 -21.51 21.73
C HIS A 135 -7.04 -21.94 22.86
N LEU A 136 -5.97 -21.19 23.11
CA LEU A 136 -5.04 -21.45 24.22
C LEU A 136 -5.74 -21.33 25.58
N LEU A 137 -6.59 -20.31 25.76
CA LEU A 137 -7.38 -20.16 26.99
C LEU A 137 -8.34 -21.34 27.21
N ALA A 138 -8.96 -21.85 26.14
CA ALA A 138 -9.78 -23.05 26.21
C ALA A 138 -8.97 -24.30 26.58
N GLN A 139 -7.74 -24.43 26.06
CA GLN A 139 -6.83 -25.52 26.43
C GLN A 139 -6.40 -25.44 27.90
N ASP A 140 -6.08 -24.24 28.40
CA ASP A 140 -5.70 -24.03 29.81
C ASP A 140 -6.80 -24.49 30.76
N HIS A 141 -8.08 -24.25 30.40
CA HIS A 141 -9.22 -24.73 31.18
C HIS A 141 -9.27 -26.26 31.25
N VAL A 142 -9.10 -26.94 30.11
CA VAL A 142 -9.09 -28.41 30.05
C VAL A 142 -7.90 -28.99 30.82
N LEU A 143 -6.72 -28.37 30.71
CA LEU A 143 -5.54 -28.78 31.48
C LEU A 143 -5.76 -28.62 32.99
N GLY A 144 -6.44 -27.55 33.41
CA GLY A 144 -6.86 -27.35 34.80
C GLY A 144 -7.76 -28.47 35.30
N GLU A 145 -8.80 -28.84 34.55
CA GLU A 145 -9.69 -29.95 34.92
C GLU A 145 -8.95 -31.30 35.03
N LEU A 146 -8.01 -31.56 34.12
CA LEU A 146 -7.21 -32.78 34.15
C LEU A 146 -6.28 -32.81 35.37
N ALA A 147 -5.67 -31.67 35.72
CA ALA A 147 -4.84 -31.52 36.91
C ALA A 147 -5.65 -31.79 38.19
N ASP A 148 -6.86 -31.25 38.29
CA ASP A 148 -7.76 -31.47 39.43
C ASP A 148 -8.18 -32.94 39.56
N LYS A 149 -8.50 -33.60 38.43
CA LYS A 149 -8.83 -35.03 38.41
C LYS A 149 -7.65 -35.88 38.89
N LEU A 150 -6.43 -35.57 38.43
CA LEU A 150 -5.21 -36.26 38.88
C LEU A 150 -4.96 -36.07 40.37
N ALA A 151 -5.10 -34.85 40.89
CA ALA A 151 -4.98 -34.57 42.32
C ALA A 151 -6.01 -35.36 43.17
N SER A 152 -7.25 -35.45 42.68
CA SER A 152 -8.29 -36.23 43.35
C SER A 152 -7.97 -37.73 43.39
N LEU A 153 -7.41 -38.28 42.31
CA LEU A 153 -7.00 -39.68 42.23
C LEU A 153 -5.82 -39.96 43.17
N GLU A 154 -4.81 -39.09 43.21
CA GLU A 154 -3.68 -39.22 44.14
C GLU A 154 -4.16 -39.25 45.59
N THR A 155 -5.08 -38.35 45.95
CA THR A 155 -5.63 -38.29 47.30
C THR A 155 -6.35 -39.58 47.69
N ARG A 156 -7.12 -40.16 46.76
CA ARG A 156 -7.82 -41.45 46.96
C ARG A 156 -6.88 -42.65 47.01
N LEU A 157 -5.72 -42.58 46.36
CA LEU A 157 -4.71 -43.64 46.37
C LEU A 157 -3.86 -43.63 47.65
N ARG A 158 -3.73 -42.47 48.29
CA ARG A 158 -3.03 -42.28 49.57
C ARG A 158 -3.90 -42.56 50.80
N SER A 159 -5.23 -42.59 50.65
CA SER A 159 -6.20 -42.96 51.70
C SER A 159 -6.45 -44.46 51.74
#